data_AF-J3NFR0-F1
#
_entry.id   AF-J3NFR0-F1
#
_cell.length_a   1.000
_cell.length_b   1.000
_cell.length_c   1.000
_cell.angle_alpha   90.00
_cell.angle_beta   90.00
_cell.angle_gamma   90.00
#
_symmetry.space_group_name_H-M   'P 1'
#
loop_
_entity.id
_entity.type
_entity.pdbx_description
1 polymer ?
#
loop_
_entity_poly.entity_id
_entity_poly.type
_entity_poly.pdbx_seq_one_letter_code
_entity_poly.pdbx_strand_id
1 'polypeptide(L)'
;MMLDVARHYYPADFLIEMCAYMSFWKQNTFHLHLSDNLWNNARIYSFERQMELYAAFRLDSDDPAVRGLNRRGNESYSREAFDEIQTRCAARGVTVVPEIEAPGHALVISQWKPEIGMSSDYSLLNISHPDTIPTVKTIWRAFLPWFQSKVVSIGADEYRDETLSPAALAEEYTRFADELNDFIVSESGKKVRLWGTFGPAVAGKFNTSVSVQHWAPWEGNPVFDWIKNGYGVMNSGDRVYIVGKWSQSYPQELNQEFIFHGSPDGSAFAPNIFDPNNATNNSPRDESKIEGHIAPLWNDYGPNATTVLEAYWSWRDGLPALADKQWGGALTETEYPALFAKLQPLVPDQNLERRVPSKGQTILQYDFATGQGYGGEIKDTSGNDYHAATTCASTEEGVVLTPSCSVRTPLSSKGRNYTLSFSVKPASGAKGPVFTGRDSALWSGNGTVDAVMLFSGGNVYALNYTFPVGQWTNASLVGKGTRTYLQVEGEGAAASPMEFLTIIGWNGERFVWERMAVEAPLQTIGGGGFEGIIGSMKLADGA
;
A
#
# COMPACT_ATOMS: atom_id res chain seq x y z
N MET A 1 -9.32 -0.43 -10.08
CA MET A 1 -8.19 -0.83 -9.21
C MET A 1 -8.69 -1.00 -7.80
N MET A 2 -8.05 -1.87 -7.02
CA MET A 2 -8.29 -2.01 -5.59
C MET A 2 -6.96 -1.99 -4.83
N LEU A 3 -6.90 -1.30 -3.69
CA LEU A 3 -5.74 -1.31 -2.80
C LEU A 3 -6.14 -1.83 -1.42
N ASP A 4 -5.39 -2.82 -0.94
CA ASP A 4 -5.41 -3.23 0.46
C ASP A 4 -4.78 -2.16 1.35
N VAL A 5 -5.60 -1.20 1.79
CA VAL A 5 -5.18 -0.17 2.75
C VAL A 5 -5.36 -0.64 4.19
N ALA A 6 -5.86 -1.84 4.44
CA ALA A 6 -6.09 -2.37 5.77
C ALA A 6 -4.83 -3.03 6.32
N ARG A 7 -4.18 -3.91 5.57
CA ARG A 7 -2.93 -4.58 6.02
C ARG A 7 -1.69 -3.69 5.90
N HIS A 8 -1.78 -2.56 5.17
CA HIS A 8 -0.75 -1.52 5.09
C HIS A 8 -1.38 -0.13 5.01
N TYR A 9 -0.89 0.83 5.81
CA TYR A 9 -1.44 2.20 5.80
C TYR A 9 -0.83 3.05 4.69
N TYR A 10 -1.70 3.73 3.95
CA TYR A 10 -1.32 4.67 2.90
C TYR A 10 -1.75 6.09 3.27
N PRO A 11 -0.85 7.07 3.27
CA PRO A 11 -1.20 8.47 3.47
C PRO A 11 -2.25 8.99 2.46
N ALA A 12 -3.11 9.91 2.89
CA ALA A 12 -4.19 10.46 2.07
C ALA A 12 -3.69 11.11 0.77
N ASP A 13 -2.56 11.82 0.83
CA ASP A 13 -1.89 12.41 -0.33
C ASP A 13 -1.42 11.36 -1.34
N PHE A 14 -0.91 10.20 -0.89
CA PHE A 14 -0.59 9.08 -1.79
C PHE A 14 -1.84 8.56 -2.53
N LEU A 15 -2.96 8.39 -1.82
CA LEU A 15 -4.21 7.94 -2.44
C LEU A 15 -4.73 8.95 -3.47
N ILE A 16 -4.58 10.25 -3.18
CA ILE A 16 -4.96 11.34 -4.10
C ILE A 16 -4.03 11.38 -5.33
N GLU A 17 -2.71 11.22 -5.14
CA GLU A 17 -1.73 11.10 -6.23
C GLU A 17 -2.04 9.88 -7.13
N MET A 18 -2.41 8.75 -6.54
CA MET A 18 -2.86 7.56 -7.27
C MET A 18 -4.13 7.82 -8.10
N CYS A 19 -5.09 8.60 -7.59
CA CYS A 19 -6.27 9.02 -8.37
C CYS A 19 -5.90 9.89 -9.58
N ALA A 20 -4.90 10.77 -9.47
CA ALA A 20 -4.38 11.52 -10.62
C ALA A 20 -3.75 10.58 -11.65
N TYR A 21 -2.97 9.60 -11.20
CA TYR A 21 -2.38 8.58 -12.07
C TYR A 21 -3.42 7.73 -12.79
N MET A 22 -4.41 7.19 -12.08
CA MET A 22 -5.51 6.40 -12.66
C MET A 22 -6.34 7.20 -13.67
N SER A 23 -6.67 8.45 -13.32
CA SER A 23 -7.46 9.35 -14.18
C SER A 23 -6.79 9.61 -15.52
N PHE A 24 -5.47 9.84 -15.52
CA PHE A 24 -4.71 10.08 -16.75
C PHE A 24 -4.83 8.91 -17.74
N TRP A 25 -4.90 7.68 -17.23
CA TRP A 25 -5.10 6.46 -18.02
C TRP A 25 -6.57 6.06 -18.21
N LYS A 26 -7.52 6.93 -17.82
CA LYS A 26 -8.98 6.73 -17.92
C LYS A 26 -9.56 5.61 -17.06
N GLN A 27 -8.85 5.17 -16.04
CA GLN A 27 -9.44 4.31 -15.02
C GLN A 27 -10.28 5.16 -14.05
N ASN A 28 -11.40 4.63 -13.61
CA ASN A 28 -12.46 5.43 -12.97
C ASN A 28 -12.92 4.90 -11.60
N THR A 29 -12.36 3.79 -11.11
CA THR A 29 -12.78 3.16 -9.85
C THR A 29 -11.58 2.79 -9.02
N PHE A 30 -11.48 3.39 -7.84
CA PHE A 30 -10.48 3.09 -6.82
C PHE A 30 -11.16 2.46 -5.60
N HIS A 31 -11.09 1.15 -5.52
CA HIS A 31 -11.67 0.36 -4.43
C HIS A 31 -10.67 0.32 -3.26
N LEU A 32 -11.06 0.81 -2.09
CA LEU A 32 -10.22 0.82 -0.89
C LEU A 32 -10.71 -0.23 0.12
N HIS A 33 -9.83 -1.17 0.46
CA HIS A 33 -10.05 -2.17 1.50
C HIS A 33 -9.77 -1.58 2.89
N LEU A 34 -10.80 -1.21 3.65
CA LEU A 34 -10.61 -0.38 4.83
C LEU A 34 -10.47 -1.17 6.13
N SER A 35 -10.74 -2.47 6.14
CA SER A 35 -10.60 -3.31 7.33
C SER A 35 -10.17 -4.72 7.00
N ASP A 36 -9.21 -5.25 7.75
CA ASP A 36 -8.67 -6.61 7.58
C ASP A 36 -7.68 -6.95 8.73
N ASN A 37 -7.11 -8.16 8.69
CA ASN A 37 -6.03 -8.66 9.51
C ASN A 37 -4.99 -9.46 8.71
N LEU A 38 -3.79 -9.61 9.28
CA LEU A 38 -2.83 -10.58 8.76
C LEU A 38 -3.36 -12.00 8.92
N TRP A 39 -2.80 -12.93 8.16
CA TRP A 39 -3.13 -14.35 8.27
C TRP A 39 -3.13 -14.84 9.73
N ASN A 40 -4.31 -15.23 10.22
CA ASN A 40 -4.48 -15.74 11.57
C ASN A 40 -4.24 -17.25 11.60
N ASN A 41 -3.09 -17.68 12.12
CA ASN A 41 -2.80 -19.11 12.27
C ASN A 41 -3.45 -19.67 13.55
N ALA A 42 -4.77 -19.77 13.53
CA ALA A 42 -5.59 -20.15 14.67
C ALA A 42 -5.28 -21.57 15.23
N ARG A 43 -4.62 -22.43 14.44
CA ARG A 43 -4.18 -23.76 14.88
C ARG A 43 -3.06 -23.74 15.90
N ILE A 44 -2.24 -22.68 15.91
CA ILE A 44 -1.07 -22.56 16.79
C ILE A 44 -1.11 -21.33 17.70
N TYR A 45 -1.92 -20.32 17.36
CA TYR A 45 -2.04 -19.10 18.14
C TYR A 45 -2.99 -19.28 19.32
N SER A 46 -2.51 -18.94 20.53
CA SER A 46 -3.39 -18.77 21.69
C SER A 46 -4.38 -17.64 21.46
N PHE A 47 -5.46 -17.58 22.25
CA PHE A 47 -6.42 -16.49 22.20
C PHE A 47 -5.75 -15.11 22.30
N GLU A 48 -4.84 -14.93 23.26
CA GLU A 48 -4.11 -13.67 23.46
C GLU A 48 -3.30 -13.30 22.21
N ARG A 49 -2.62 -14.29 21.60
CA ARG A 49 -1.84 -14.06 20.39
C ARG A 49 -2.71 -13.64 19.20
N GLN A 50 -3.90 -14.22 19.04
CA GLN A 50 -4.85 -13.81 18.01
C GLN A 50 -5.35 -12.38 18.26
N MET A 51 -5.65 -12.02 19.52
CA MET A 51 -6.12 -10.68 19.89
C MET A 51 -5.05 -9.58 19.79
N GLU A 52 -3.77 -9.96 19.71
CA GLU A 52 -2.63 -9.08 19.46
C GLU A 52 -2.17 -9.02 18.00
N LEU A 53 -2.63 -9.95 17.16
CA LEU A 53 -2.26 -10.00 15.75
C LEU A 53 -2.66 -8.69 15.05
N TYR A 54 -1.85 -8.26 14.08
CA TYR A 54 -2.12 -7.04 13.33
C TYR A 54 -3.46 -7.16 12.61
N ALA A 55 -4.38 -6.30 13.02
CA ALA A 55 -5.64 -6.01 12.35
C ALA A 55 -5.82 -4.49 12.35
N ALA A 56 -6.54 -3.98 11.36
CA ALA A 56 -6.78 -2.55 11.23
C ALA A 56 -8.21 -2.28 10.75
N PHE A 57 -8.75 -1.16 11.22
CA PHE A 57 -9.95 -0.54 10.70
C PHE A 57 -9.60 0.93 10.44
N ARG A 58 -9.60 1.34 9.17
CA ARG A 58 -8.91 2.57 8.75
C ARG A 58 -9.73 3.84 8.88
N LEU A 59 -11.01 3.78 9.21
CA LEU A 59 -11.82 4.97 9.44
C LEU A 59 -11.85 5.28 10.93
N ASP A 60 -11.47 6.51 11.29
CA ASP A 60 -11.37 6.94 12.69
C ASP A 60 -12.53 7.85 13.08
N SER A 61 -13.50 7.30 13.81
CA SER A 61 -14.75 7.97 14.17
C SER A 61 -14.87 8.19 15.67
N ASP A 62 -15.29 9.40 16.04
CA ASP A 62 -15.64 9.77 17.41
C ASP A 62 -17.05 9.27 17.83
N ASP A 63 -17.80 8.63 16.93
CA ASP A 63 -19.12 8.08 17.24
C ASP A 63 -19.01 7.07 18.41
N PRO A 64 -19.70 7.32 19.55
CA PRO A 64 -19.67 6.42 20.70
C PRO A 64 -20.04 4.96 20.38
N ALA A 65 -20.84 4.73 19.34
CA ALA A 65 -21.29 3.40 18.93
C ALA A 65 -20.17 2.49 18.40
N VAL A 66 -19.08 3.07 17.88
CA VAL A 66 -17.91 2.34 17.35
C VAL A 66 -16.63 2.59 18.17
N ARG A 67 -16.77 3.14 19.39
CA ARG A 67 -15.64 3.39 20.28
C ARG A 67 -14.88 2.10 20.58
N GLY A 68 -13.59 2.11 20.28
CA GLY A 68 -12.69 0.97 20.48
C GLY A 68 -12.56 0.02 19.29
N LEU A 69 -13.34 0.21 18.22
CA LEU A 69 -13.17 -0.55 16.97
C LEU A 69 -11.83 -0.22 16.30
N ASN A 70 -11.50 1.07 16.18
CA ASN A 70 -10.20 1.50 15.70
C ASN A 70 -9.18 1.49 16.86
N ARG A 71 -8.11 0.68 16.71
CA ARG A 71 -6.98 0.60 17.65
C ARG A 71 -5.73 1.33 17.16
N ARG A 72 -5.78 1.93 15.96
CA ARG A 72 -4.64 2.48 15.20
C ARG A 72 -4.94 3.87 14.64
N GLY A 73 -5.35 4.81 15.51
CA GLY A 73 -5.73 6.17 15.09
C GLY A 73 -4.65 6.93 14.31
N ASN A 74 -3.37 6.69 14.59
CA ASN A 74 -2.24 7.31 13.87
C ASN A 74 -2.00 6.73 12.46
N GLU A 75 -2.67 5.63 12.11
CA GLU A 75 -2.63 4.96 10.81
C GLU A 75 -4.06 4.84 10.24
N SER A 76 -4.89 5.87 10.46
CA SER A 76 -6.29 5.90 10.06
C SER A 76 -6.69 7.25 9.47
N TYR A 77 -7.79 7.27 8.74
CA TYR A 77 -8.37 8.45 8.12
C TYR A 77 -9.45 9.03 9.03
N SER A 78 -9.28 10.30 9.40
CA SER A 78 -10.39 11.08 9.95
C SER A 78 -11.48 11.27 8.89
N ARG A 79 -12.65 11.77 9.33
CA ARG A 79 -13.75 12.10 8.43
C ARG A 79 -13.31 13.07 7.33
N GLU A 80 -12.61 14.13 7.71
CA GLU A 80 -12.14 15.19 6.83
C GLU A 80 -11.12 14.66 5.82
N ALA A 81 -10.19 13.82 6.27
CA ALA A 81 -9.19 13.21 5.39
C ALA A 81 -9.86 12.29 4.36
N PHE A 82 -10.82 11.46 4.78
CA PHE A 82 -11.53 10.56 3.88
C PHE A 82 -12.46 11.31 2.90
N ASP A 83 -13.13 12.38 3.34
CA ASP A 83 -13.89 13.27 2.46
C ASP A 83 -12.99 14.00 1.46
N GLU A 84 -11.78 14.42 1.85
CA GLU A 84 -10.81 15.00 0.93
C GLU A 84 -10.36 13.99 -0.13
N ILE A 85 -10.01 12.75 0.26
CA ILE A 85 -9.64 11.68 -0.68
C ILE A 85 -10.75 11.50 -1.72
N GLN A 86 -11.99 11.28 -1.27
CA GLN A 86 -13.14 11.06 -2.16
C GLN A 86 -13.38 12.25 -3.09
N THR A 87 -13.37 13.48 -2.56
CA THR A 87 -13.61 14.71 -3.33
C THR A 87 -12.54 14.93 -4.39
N ARG A 88 -11.27 14.75 -4.03
CA ARG A 88 -10.12 14.95 -4.94
C ARG A 88 -10.05 13.87 -6.02
N CYS A 89 -10.44 12.63 -5.71
CA CYS A 89 -10.57 11.56 -6.69
C CYS A 89 -11.75 11.81 -7.64
N ALA A 90 -12.92 12.19 -7.10
CA ALA A 90 -14.12 12.47 -7.88
C ALA A 90 -13.93 13.65 -8.85
N ALA A 91 -13.20 14.70 -8.43
CA ALA A 91 -12.82 15.82 -9.30
C ALA A 91 -12.00 15.41 -10.53
N ARG A 92 -11.43 14.20 -10.52
CA ARG A 92 -10.65 13.58 -11.61
C ARG A 92 -11.39 12.42 -12.28
N GLY A 93 -12.69 12.25 -12.00
CA GLY A 93 -13.50 11.17 -12.56
C GLY A 93 -13.21 9.79 -11.97
N VAL A 94 -12.52 9.73 -10.81
CA VAL A 94 -12.24 8.47 -10.10
C VAL A 94 -13.18 8.35 -8.91
N THR A 95 -14.04 7.33 -8.92
CA THR A 95 -14.93 6.99 -7.80
C THR A 95 -14.17 6.15 -6.78
N VAL A 96 -14.19 6.56 -5.52
CA VAL A 96 -13.69 5.74 -4.41
C VAL A 96 -14.80 4.79 -3.95
N VAL A 97 -14.56 3.48 -4.00
CA VAL A 97 -15.49 2.46 -3.48
C VAL A 97 -14.93 1.94 -2.16
N PRO A 98 -15.59 2.18 -1.02
CA PRO A 98 -15.13 1.68 0.27
C PRO A 98 -15.58 0.24 0.52
N GLU A 99 -14.70 -0.57 1.10
CA GLU A 99 -15.00 -1.90 1.63
C GLU A 99 -14.80 -1.95 3.14
N ILE A 100 -15.81 -2.44 3.85
CA ILE A 100 -15.70 -2.88 5.25
C ILE A 100 -15.95 -4.38 5.25
N GLU A 101 -14.89 -5.11 5.56
CA GLU A 101 -14.80 -6.56 5.48
C GLU A 101 -15.46 -7.26 6.68
N ALA A 102 -16.39 -8.16 6.39
CA ALA A 102 -17.02 -9.11 7.32
C ALA A 102 -17.85 -10.12 6.51
N PRO A 103 -18.04 -11.37 6.98
CA PRO A 103 -17.70 -11.90 8.30
C PRO A 103 -16.37 -12.66 8.33
N GLY A 104 -15.74 -12.89 7.18
CA GLY A 104 -14.32 -13.25 7.07
C GLY A 104 -13.42 -12.05 7.38
N HIS A 105 -12.12 -12.30 7.56
CA HIS A 105 -11.08 -11.27 7.79
C HIS A 105 -11.45 -10.15 8.79
N ALA A 106 -12.24 -10.51 9.79
CA ALA A 106 -12.91 -9.59 10.69
C ALA A 106 -12.25 -9.52 12.07
N LEU A 107 -10.96 -9.86 12.18
CA LEU A 107 -10.30 -9.92 13.49
C LEU A 107 -10.32 -8.59 14.22
N VAL A 108 -10.30 -7.44 13.51
CA VAL A 108 -10.43 -6.13 14.16
C VAL A 108 -11.78 -5.96 14.87
N ILE A 109 -12.85 -6.56 14.32
CA ILE A 109 -14.19 -6.59 14.94
C ILE A 109 -14.18 -7.55 16.13
N SER A 110 -13.58 -8.73 16.01
CA SER A 110 -13.43 -9.68 17.13
C SER A 110 -12.55 -9.12 18.25
N GLN A 111 -11.53 -8.32 17.94
CA GLN A 111 -10.71 -7.63 18.95
C GLN A 111 -11.51 -6.57 19.73
N TRP A 112 -12.54 -5.99 19.11
CA TRP A 112 -13.45 -5.04 19.73
C TRP A 112 -14.59 -5.73 20.50
N LYS A 113 -15.10 -6.84 19.96
CA LYS A 113 -16.20 -7.66 20.49
C LYS A 113 -15.83 -9.15 20.43
N PRO A 114 -15.00 -9.64 21.38
CA PRO A 114 -14.54 -11.03 21.36
C PRO A 114 -15.67 -12.05 21.40
N GLU A 115 -16.80 -11.70 22.01
CA GLU A 115 -17.97 -12.56 22.17
C GLU A 115 -18.64 -12.98 20.84
N ILE A 116 -18.45 -12.21 19.76
CA ILE A 116 -19.01 -12.53 18.44
C ILE A 116 -18.00 -13.20 17.50
N GLY A 117 -16.75 -13.42 17.94
CA GLY A 117 -15.75 -14.15 17.17
C GLY A 117 -15.97 -15.66 17.22
N MET A 118 -15.56 -16.38 16.18
CA MET A 118 -15.55 -17.84 16.20
C MET A 118 -14.40 -18.35 17.07
N SER A 119 -14.69 -19.21 18.04
CA SER A 119 -13.68 -19.74 18.96
C SER A 119 -12.60 -20.59 18.27
N SER A 120 -12.90 -21.12 17.08
CA SER A 120 -11.96 -21.87 16.24
C SER A 120 -10.99 -20.96 15.49
N ASP A 121 -11.39 -19.73 15.19
CA ASP A 121 -10.62 -18.75 14.43
C ASP A 121 -11.23 -17.35 14.60
N TYR A 122 -10.60 -16.51 15.42
CA TYR A 122 -11.16 -15.19 15.73
C TYR A 122 -11.07 -14.17 14.58
N SER A 123 -10.43 -14.49 13.44
CA SER A 123 -10.59 -13.67 12.24
C SER A 123 -11.92 -13.89 11.52
N LEU A 124 -12.77 -14.80 12.02
CA LEU A 124 -14.10 -15.07 11.50
C LEU A 124 -15.15 -14.69 12.54
N LEU A 125 -16.21 -13.99 12.12
CA LEU A 125 -17.36 -13.72 12.98
C LEU A 125 -18.30 -14.93 13.03
N ASN A 126 -18.83 -15.25 14.21
CA ASN A 126 -19.87 -16.25 14.37
C ASN A 126 -21.22 -15.64 13.95
N ILE A 127 -21.63 -15.83 12.69
CA ILE A 127 -22.85 -15.24 12.12
C ILE A 127 -24.11 -15.69 12.89
N SER A 128 -24.10 -16.87 13.51
CA SER A 128 -25.20 -17.41 14.31
C SER A 128 -25.28 -16.82 15.72
N HIS A 129 -24.25 -16.11 16.19
CA HIS A 129 -24.36 -15.35 17.43
C HIS A 129 -25.35 -14.18 17.25
N PRO A 130 -26.33 -13.99 18.16
CA PRO A 130 -27.42 -13.02 17.96
C PRO A 130 -26.94 -11.56 17.81
N ASP A 131 -25.79 -11.22 18.37
CA ASP A 131 -25.22 -9.87 18.32
C ASP A 131 -24.34 -9.58 17.10
N THR A 132 -24.02 -10.58 16.28
CA THR A 132 -23.07 -10.41 15.15
C THR A 132 -23.60 -9.45 14.11
N ILE A 133 -24.75 -9.76 13.50
CA ILE A 133 -25.35 -8.89 12.47
C ILE A 133 -25.71 -7.50 13.06
N PRO A 134 -26.31 -7.37 14.25
CA PRO A 134 -26.52 -6.06 14.89
C PRO A 134 -25.24 -5.24 15.08
N THR A 135 -24.13 -5.88 15.47
CA THR A 135 -22.83 -5.21 15.62
C THR A 135 -22.32 -4.72 14.28
N VAL A 136 -22.35 -5.55 13.23
CA VAL A 136 -21.91 -5.14 11.88
C VAL A 136 -22.80 -4.03 11.32
N LYS A 137 -24.13 -4.09 11.53
CA LYS A 137 -25.06 -3.00 11.16
C LYS A 137 -24.74 -1.69 11.91
N THR A 138 -24.26 -1.78 13.16
CA THR A 138 -23.82 -0.60 13.93
C THR A 138 -22.59 0.06 13.29
N ILE A 139 -21.63 -0.73 12.83
CA ILE A 139 -20.46 -0.24 12.08
C ILE A 139 -20.92 0.45 10.79
N TRP A 140 -21.75 -0.23 9.99
CA TRP A 140 -22.27 0.35 8.75
C TRP A 140 -23.05 1.64 8.99
N ARG A 141 -23.90 1.71 10.03
CA ARG A 141 -24.63 2.94 10.37
C ARG A 141 -23.71 4.13 10.63
N ALA A 142 -22.60 3.91 11.34
CA ALA A 142 -21.64 4.97 11.67
C ALA A 142 -20.92 5.50 10.40
N PHE A 143 -20.63 4.63 9.44
CA PHE A 143 -19.78 4.96 8.29
C PHE A 143 -20.51 5.17 6.96
N LEU A 144 -21.75 4.71 6.77
CA LEU A 144 -22.54 4.99 5.56
C LEU A 144 -22.60 6.49 5.20
N PRO A 145 -22.75 7.43 6.17
CA PRO A 145 -22.72 8.86 5.89
C PRO A 145 -21.37 9.40 5.40
N TRP A 146 -20.28 8.64 5.54
CA TRP A 146 -18.94 9.00 5.07
C TRP A 146 -18.78 8.73 3.57
N PHE A 147 -19.55 7.80 3.03
CA PHE A 147 -19.32 7.26 1.70
C PHE A 147 -20.08 8.07 0.65
N GLN A 148 -19.35 8.66 -0.29
CA GLN A 148 -19.91 9.48 -1.36
C GLN A 148 -20.27 8.66 -2.62
N SER A 149 -19.83 7.40 -2.68
CA SER A 149 -20.12 6.47 -3.78
C SER A 149 -21.56 5.96 -3.76
N LYS A 150 -22.02 5.49 -4.93
CA LYS A 150 -23.32 4.79 -5.09
C LYS A 150 -23.25 3.30 -4.75
N VAL A 151 -22.03 2.77 -4.63
CA VAL A 151 -21.75 1.36 -4.34
C VAL A 151 -20.80 1.30 -3.16
N VAL A 152 -21.07 0.42 -2.21
CA VAL A 152 -20.18 0.04 -1.11
C VAL A 152 -19.95 -1.46 -1.17
N SER A 153 -18.79 -1.92 -0.73
CA SER A 153 -18.51 -3.35 -0.64
C SER A 153 -18.61 -3.82 0.81
N ILE A 154 -19.30 -4.93 1.03
CA ILE A 154 -19.36 -5.59 2.35
C ILE A 154 -18.28 -6.65 2.51
N GLY A 155 -17.41 -6.82 1.52
CA GLY A 155 -16.41 -7.87 1.55
C GLY A 155 -17.05 -9.24 1.40
N ALA A 156 -17.05 -9.99 2.49
CA ALA A 156 -17.65 -11.30 2.67
C ALA A 156 -16.95 -12.39 1.86
N ASP A 157 -15.62 -12.34 1.77
CA ASP A 157 -14.82 -13.44 1.23
C ASP A 157 -14.36 -14.41 2.32
N GLU A 158 -13.91 -15.59 1.88
CA GLU A 158 -13.18 -16.60 2.66
C GLU A 158 -13.81 -17.01 4.02
N TYR A 159 -15.13 -16.82 4.18
CA TYR A 159 -15.84 -17.27 5.36
C TYR A 159 -15.86 -18.81 5.42
N ARG A 160 -15.56 -19.38 6.59
CA ARG A 160 -15.50 -20.83 6.78
C ARG A 160 -16.02 -21.22 8.15
N ASP A 161 -16.77 -22.32 8.20
CA ASP A 161 -17.11 -23.00 9.43
C ASP A 161 -17.07 -24.51 9.20
N GLU A 162 -16.04 -25.17 9.74
CA GLU A 162 -15.83 -26.61 9.60
C GLU A 162 -16.90 -27.45 10.34
N THR A 163 -17.72 -26.83 11.20
CA THR A 163 -18.80 -27.51 11.93
C THR A 163 -20.11 -27.59 11.13
N LEU A 164 -20.22 -26.82 10.05
CA LEU A 164 -21.40 -26.76 9.20
C LEU A 164 -21.25 -27.62 7.95
N SER A 165 -22.38 -28.16 7.47
CA SER A 165 -22.42 -28.71 6.11
C SER A 165 -22.30 -27.58 5.08
N PRO A 166 -21.81 -27.84 3.86
CA PRO A 166 -21.73 -26.81 2.82
C PRO A 166 -23.04 -26.05 2.57
N ALA A 167 -24.19 -26.73 2.62
CA ALA A 167 -25.49 -26.09 2.45
C ALA A 167 -25.86 -25.17 3.62
N ALA A 168 -25.57 -25.58 4.86
CA ALA A 168 -25.82 -24.77 6.04
C ALA A 168 -24.91 -23.54 6.09
N LEU A 169 -23.63 -23.70 5.71
CA LEU A 169 -22.68 -22.60 5.58
C LEU A 169 -23.14 -21.59 4.52
N ALA A 170 -23.59 -22.06 3.36
CA ALA A 170 -24.14 -21.21 2.30
C ALA A 170 -25.43 -20.49 2.71
N GLU A 171 -26.32 -21.15 3.47
CA GLU A 171 -27.54 -20.54 4.02
C GLU A 171 -27.22 -19.43 5.02
N GLU A 172 -26.27 -19.67 5.93
CA GLU A 172 -25.84 -18.70 6.94
C GLU A 172 -25.14 -17.49 6.31
N TYR A 173 -24.26 -17.73 5.33
CA TYR A 173 -23.67 -16.68 4.51
C TYR A 173 -24.72 -15.85 3.76
N THR A 174 -25.69 -16.52 3.12
CA THR A 174 -26.78 -15.87 2.39
C THR A 174 -27.60 -14.97 3.31
N ARG A 175 -27.92 -15.44 4.53
CA ARG A 175 -28.61 -14.63 5.56
C ARG A 175 -27.83 -13.37 5.89
N PHE A 176 -26.52 -13.48 6.13
CA PHE A 176 -25.66 -12.33 6.43
C PHE A 176 -25.65 -11.31 5.29
N ALA A 177 -25.42 -11.77 4.05
CA ALA A 177 -25.37 -10.92 2.87
C ALA A 177 -26.70 -10.19 2.62
N ASP A 178 -27.83 -10.90 2.68
CA ASP A 178 -29.16 -10.31 2.47
C ASP A 178 -29.52 -9.31 3.56
N GLU A 179 -29.26 -9.63 4.83
CA GLU A 179 -29.56 -8.71 5.93
C GLU A 179 -28.74 -7.42 5.90
N LEU A 180 -27.48 -7.48 5.45
CA LEU A 180 -26.67 -6.28 5.25
C LEU A 180 -27.08 -5.52 3.99
N ASN A 181 -27.40 -6.21 2.90
CA ASN A 181 -27.92 -5.57 1.70
C ASN A 181 -29.19 -4.78 1.99
N ASP A 182 -30.19 -5.40 2.61
CA ASP A 182 -31.46 -4.76 2.94
C ASP A 182 -31.26 -3.57 3.88
N PHE A 183 -30.35 -3.72 4.86
CA PHE A 183 -30.00 -2.64 5.77
C PHE A 183 -29.34 -1.45 5.06
N ILE A 184 -28.30 -1.68 4.26
CA ILE A 184 -27.56 -0.62 3.57
C ILE A 184 -28.45 0.10 2.55
N VAL A 185 -29.25 -0.66 1.80
CA VAL A 185 -30.20 -0.09 0.82
C VAL A 185 -31.26 0.75 1.53
N SER A 186 -31.81 0.27 2.64
CA SER A 186 -32.84 1.03 3.37
C SER A 186 -32.31 2.29 4.05
N GLU A 187 -31.11 2.25 4.63
CA GLU A 187 -30.52 3.39 5.34
C GLU A 187 -29.95 4.45 4.39
N SER A 188 -29.50 4.08 3.19
CA SER A 188 -28.73 4.99 2.33
C SER A 188 -29.10 5.00 0.84
N GLY A 189 -29.86 4.02 0.36
CA GLY A 189 -30.14 3.82 -1.07
C GLY A 189 -28.92 3.39 -1.89
N LYS A 190 -27.77 3.11 -1.27
CA LYS A 190 -26.57 2.62 -1.94
C LYS A 190 -26.74 1.16 -2.35
N LYS A 191 -26.08 0.78 -3.45
CA LYS A 191 -25.99 -0.62 -3.88
C LYS A 191 -24.85 -1.32 -3.13
N VAL A 192 -25.02 -2.62 -2.93
CA VAL A 192 -24.02 -3.46 -2.28
C VAL A 192 -23.25 -4.29 -3.31
N ARG A 193 -21.94 -4.41 -3.06
CA ARG A 193 -21.05 -5.38 -3.68
C ARG A 193 -20.50 -6.32 -2.61
N LEU A 194 -20.21 -7.55 -3.00
CA LEU A 194 -19.46 -8.52 -2.20
C LEU A 194 -18.49 -9.30 -3.08
N TRP A 195 -17.49 -9.93 -2.48
CA TRP A 195 -16.67 -10.94 -3.13
C TRP A 195 -17.49 -12.19 -3.40
N GLY A 196 -17.42 -12.71 -4.62
CA GLY A 196 -18.16 -13.92 -4.97
C GLY A 196 -17.68 -15.11 -4.15
N THR A 197 -18.50 -15.53 -3.19
CA THR A 197 -18.28 -16.67 -2.31
C THR A 197 -19.60 -17.42 -2.15
N PHE A 198 -19.54 -18.75 -2.13
CA PHE A 198 -20.71 -19.65 -2.10
C PHE A 198 -21.78 -19.37 -3.16
N GLY A 199 -21.44 -19.49 -4.45
CA GLY A 199 -22.41 -19.28 -5.53
C GLY A 199 -23.53 -20.34 -5.64
N PRO A 200 -24.48 -20.14 -6.58
CA PRO A 200 -25.61 -21.05 -6.79
C PRO A 200 -25.28 -22.54 -6.95
N ALA A 201 -24.12 -22.90 -7.52
CA ALA A 201 -23.67 -24.29 -7.59
C ALA A 201 -23.54 -25.00 -6.22
N VAL A 202 -23.33 -24.25 -5.14
CA VAL A 202 -23.21 -24.77 -3.77
C VAL A 202 -24.39 -24.33 -2.88
N ALA A 203 -25.54 -24.08 -3.50
CA ALA A 203 -26.81 -23.70 -2.86
C ALA A 203 -26.86 -22.29 -2.25
N GLY A 204 -25.86 -21.43 -2.47
CA GLY A 204 -25.97 -20.02 -2.07
C GLY A 204 -26.83 -19.23 -3.04
N LYS A 205 -27.78 -18.44 -2.53
CA LYS A 205 -28.68 -17.62 -3.34
C LYS A 205 -29.16 -16.40 -2.57
N PHE A 206 -28.37 -15.34 -2.64
CA PHE A 206 -28.71 -14.03 -2.09
C PHE A 206 -29.41 -13.14 -3.12
N ASN A 207 -29.84 -11.98 -2.67
CA ASN A 207 -30.60 -11.02 -3.47
C ASN A 207 -29.79 -10.54 -4.69
N THR A 208 -30.34 -10.73 -5.89
CA THR A 208 -29.70 -10.33 -7.17
C THR A 208 -29.51 -8.82 -7.37
N SER A 209 -30.01 -7.98 -6.44
CA SER A 209 -29.66 -6.56 -6.40
C SER A 209 -28.22 -6.30 -5.97
N VAL A 210 -27.58 -7.28 -5.31
CA VAL A 210 -26.16 -7.28 -4.98
C VAL A 210 -25.33 -7.59 -6.23
N SER A 211 -24.23 -6.85 -6.39
CA SER A 211 -23.21 -7.15 -7.41
C SER A 211 -22.12 -8.05 -6.84
N VAL A 212 -21.61 -8.97 -7.67
CA VAL A 212 -20.59 -9.94 -7.28
C VAL A 212 -19.24 -9.53 -7.88
N GLN A 213 -18.24 -9.32 -7.03
CA GLN A 213 -16.85 -9.19 -7.46
C GLN A 213 -16.24 -10.59 -7.54
N HIS A 214 -16.16 -11.13 -8.76
CA HIS A 214 -15.66 -12.49 -8.97
C HIS A 214 -14.13 -12.49 -8.97
N TRP A 215 -13.54 -13.28 -8.07
CA TRP A 215 -12.10 -13.25 -7.83
C TRP A 215 -11.35 -14.55 -8.10
N ALA A 216 -11.97 -15.70 -7.86
CA ALA A 216 -11.33 -16.98 -8.04
C ALA A 216 -12.24 -18.01 -8.72
N PRO A 217 -11.72 -18.81 -9.67
CA PRO A 217 -12.52 -19.79 -10.39
C PRO A 217 -13.07 -20.94 -9.51
N TRP A 218 -12.48 -21.17 -8.33
CA TRP A 218 -12.98 -22.17 -7.37
C TRP A 218 -14.11 -21.64 -6.46
N GLU A 219 -14.32 -20.33 -6.40
CA GLU A 219 -15.43 -19.72 -5.64
C GLU A 219 -16.75 -19.63 -6.43
N GLY A 220 -16.71 -20.02 -7.70
CA GLY A 220 -17.87 -20.08 -8.58
C GLY A 220 -17.51 -19.77 -10.01
N ASN A 221 -18.37 -20.16 -10.95
CA ASN A 221 -18.22 -19.81 -12.34
C ASN A 221 -18.87 -18.46 -12.67
N PRO A 222 -18.14 -17.49 -13.25
CA PRO A 222 -18.66 -16.16 -13.56
C PRO A 222 -19.92 -16.17 -14.44
N VAL A 223 -19.96 -17.05 -15.44
CA VAL A 223 -21.08 -17.14 -16.36
C VAL A 223 -22.22 -17.95 -15.76
N PHE A 224 -21.93 -19.16 -15.28
CA PHE A 224 -22.97 -20.13 -14.91
C PHE A 224 -23.52 -19.92 -13.50
N ASP A 225 -22.70 -19.48 -12.55
CA ASP A 225 -23.13 -19.23 -11.18
C ASP A 225 -23.67 -17.81 -11.01
N TRP A 226 -23.07 -16.82 -11.66
CA TRP A 226 -23.43 -15.42 -11.43
C TRP A 226 -24.28 -14.82 -12.56
N ILE A 227 -23.73 -14.65 -13.77
CA ILE A 227 -24.41 -13.92 -14.86
C ILE A 227 -25.75 -14.57 -15.23
N LYS A 228 -25.77 -15.88 -15.48
CA LYS A 228 -26.99 -16.62 -15.87
C LYS A 228 -28.05 -16.66 -14.76
N ASN A 229 -27.66 -16.44 -13.51
CA ASN A 229 -28.59 -16.33 -12.38
C ASN A 229 -28.99 -14.87 -12.08
N GLY A 230 -28.60 -13.91 -12.92
CA GLY A 230 -29.11 -12.54 -12.89
C GLY A 230 -28.27 -11.55 -12.09
N TYR A 231 -27.14 -11.95 -11.53
CA TYR A 231 -26.25 -11.05 -10.78
C TYR A 231 -25.46 -10.11 -11.71
N GLY A 232 -25.23 -8.89 -11.27
CA GLY A 232 -24.17 -8.04 -11.84
C GLY A 232 -22.81 -8.57 -11.40
N VAL A 233 -21.82 -8.57 -12.29
CA VAL A 233 -20.50 -9.16 -12.03
C VAL A 233 -19.40 -8.15 -12.36
N MET A 234 -18.59 -7.84 -11.36
CA MET A 234 -17.32 -7.13 -11.51
C MET A 234 -16.21 -8.17 -11.67
N ASN A 235 -15.48 -8.12 -12.78
CA ASN A 235 -14.35 -9.03 -12.99
C ASN A 235 -13.17 -8.58 -12.14
N SER A 236 -12.69 -9.45 -11.28
CA SER A 236 -11.51 -9.25 -10.47
C SER A 236 -10.73 -10.56 -10.44
N GLY A 237 -10.59 -11.26 -11.57
CA GLY A 237 -9.99 -12.60 -11.59
C GLY A 237 -8.54 -12.64 -11.10
N ASP A 238 -8.16 -13.79 -10.53
CA ASP A 238 -6.84 -14.09 -9.95
C ASP A 238 -5.63 -13.78 -10.85
N ARG A 239 -5.80 -13.74 -12.18
CA ARG A 239 -4.73 -13.46 -13.16
C ARG A 239 -4.20 -12.02 -13.13
N VAL A 240 -4.95 -11.10 -12.55
CA VAL A 240 -4.54 -9.69 -12.37
C VAL A 240 -4.32 -9.33 -10.90
N TYR A 241 -4.29 -10.34 -10.02
CA TYR A 241 -3.99 -10.17 -8.60
C TYR A 241 -2.50 -10.03 -8.42
N ILE A 242 -2.12 -9.06 -7.58
CA ILE A 242 -0.74 -8.91 -7.16
C ILE A 242 -0.66 -8.78 -5.65
N VAL A 243 0.42 -9.30 -5.08
CA VAL A 243 0.73 -9.16 -3.66
C VAL A 243 2.02 -8.38 -3.52
N GLY A 244 1.97 -7.32 -2.71
CA GLY A 244 3.09 -6.43 -2.46
C GLY A 244 4.31 -7.19 -1.93
N LYS A 245 5.49 -6.86 -2.47
CA LYS A 245 6.83 -7.39 -2.11
C LYS A 245 7.07 -8.87 -2.36
N TRP A 246 6.28 -9.73 -1.74
CA TRP A 246 6.55 -11.16 -1.67
C TRP A 246 5.24 -11.91 -1.56
N SER A 247 5.13 -13.01 -2.28
CA SER A 247 4.10 -14.02 -2.12
C SER A 247 4.60 -15.34 -2.69
N GLN A 248 4.10 -16.44 -2.15
CA GLN A 248 4.37 -17.75 -2.74
C GLN A 248 3.60 -17.97 -4.05
N SER A 249 2.42 -17.36 -4.17
CA SER A 249 1.42 -17.74 -5.18
C SER A 249 1.12 -16.61 -6.17
N TYR A 250 1.26 -15.35 -5.76
CA TYR A 250 0.90 -14.20 -6.58
C TYR A 250 2.12 -13.37 -7.01
N PRO A 251 2.10 -12.80 -8.22
CA PRO A 251 3.15 -11.91 -8.69
C PRO A 251 3.14 -10.57 -7.94
N GLN A 252 4.24 -9.83 -8.04
CA GLN A 252 4.40 -8.51 -7.41
C GLN A 252 4.05 -7.35 -8.35
N GLU A 253 3.85 -7.66 -9.63
CA GLU A 253 3.57 -6.71 -10.70
C GLU A 253 2.52 -7.31 -11.64
N LEU A 254 1.72 -6.45 -12.29
CA LEU A 254 0.71 -6.89 -13.24
C LEU A 254 1.37 -7.58 -14.45
N ASN A 255 0.85 -8.75 -14.82
CA ASN A 255 1.41 -9.54 -15.92
C ASN A 255 1.04 -8.93 -17.29
N GLN A 256 2.01 -8.32 -17.97
CA GLN A 256 1.81 -7.75 -19.31
C GLN A 256 1.49 -8.81 -20.37
N GLU A 257 2.07 -10.01 -20.28
CA GLU A 257 1.76 -11.12 -21.19
C GLU A 257 0.26 -11.45 -21.12
N PHE A 258 -0.30 -11.55 -19.90
CA PHE A 258 -1.72 -11.74 -19.71
C PHE A 258 -2.54 -10.55 -20.24
N ILE A 259 -2.09 -9.31 -20.02
CA ILE A 259 -2.82 -8.13 -20.51
C ILE A 259 -2.91 -8.14 -22.05
N PHE A 260 -1.83 -8.50 -22.75
CA PHE A 260 -1.78 -8.46 -24.21
C PHE A 260 -2.22 -9.75 -24.92
N HIS A 261 -2.29 -10.89 -24.22
CA HIS A 261 -2.60 -12.21 -24.81
C HIS A 261 -3.54 -13.08 -23.96
N GLY A 262 -4.19 -12.52 -22.93
CA GLY A 262 -4.96 -13.27 -21.93
C GLY A 262 -6.36 -13.73 -22.36
N SER A 263 -6.76 -13.56 -23.62
CA SER A 263 -8.00 -14.14 -24.12
C SER A 263 -7.80 -15.61 -24.55
N PRO A 264 -8.83 -16.46 -24.51
CA PRO A 264 -8.73 -17.88 -24.92
C PRO A 264 -8.26 -18.13 -26.35
N ASP A 265 -8.40 -17.15 -27.24
CA ASP A 265 -7.93 -17.20 -28.62
C ASP A 265 -6.51 -16.63 -28.80
N GLY A 266 -5.84 -16.27 -27.71
CA GLY A 266 -4.52 -15.63 -27.69
C GLY A 266 -4.55 -14.13 -27.98
N SER A 267 -5.74 -13.53 -28.12
CA SER A 267 -5.86 -12.07 -28.25
C SER A 267 -5.76 -11.37 -26.89
N ALA A 268 -5.74 -10.04 -26.90
CA ALA A 268 -5.61 -9.28 -25.68
C ALA A 268 -6.79 -9.47 -24.72
N PHE A 269 -6.47 -9.40 -23.42
CA PHE A 269 -7.46 -9.44 -22.35
C PHE A 269 -8.54 -8.35 -22.57
N ALA A 270 -9.74 -8.62 -22.07
CA ALA A 270 -10.79 -7.62 -21.93
C ALA A 270 -11.63 -7.93 -20.68
N PRO A 271 -12.38 -6.95 -20.13
CA PRO A 271 -13.14 -7.14 -18.90
C PRO A 271 -14.11 -8.34 -18.89
N ASN A 272 -14.55 -8.83 -20.04
CA ASN A 272 -15.42 -10.00 -20.16
C ASN A 272 -14.68 -11.35 -20.09
N ILE A 273 -13.36 -11.33 -20.05
CA ILE A 273 -12.51 -12.51 -19.97
C ILE A 273 -12.24 -12.82 -18.49
N PHE A 274 -12.91 -13.83 -17.97
CA PHE A 274 -12.71 -14.35 -16.62
C PHE A 274 -11.85 -15.62 -16.60
N ASP A 275 -11.87 -16.42 -17.67
CA ASP A 275 -11.08 -17.64 -17.80
C ASP A 275 -10.29 -17.63 -19.11
N PRO A 276 -8.95 -17.47 -19.06
CA PRO A 276 -8.12 -17.45 -20.27
C PRO A 276 -8.00 -18.81 -20.94
N ASN A 277 -8.37 -19.91 -20.27
CA ASN A 277 -8.16 -21.27 -20.77
C ASN A 277 -9.45 -21.89 -21.34
N ASN A 278 -10.61 -21.30 -21.09
CA ASN A 278 -11.88 -21.87 -21.50
C ASN A 278 -12.89 -20.78 -21.95
N ALA A 279 -13.09 -20.67 -23.26
CA ALA A 279 -14.03 -19.72 -23.85
C ALA A 279 -15.47 -19.85 -23.33
N THR A 280 -15.91 -21.03 -22.90
CA THR A 280 -17.29 -21.25 -22.39
C THR A 280 -17.53 -20.63 -21.00
N ASN A 281 -16.45 -20.29 -20.29
CA ASN A 281 -16.47 -19.62 -18.99
C ASN A 281 -16.43 -18.08 -19.13
N ASN A 282 -16.60 -17.56 -20.35
CA ASN A 282 -16.60 -16.13 -20.65
C ASN A 282 -17.91 -15.74 -21.34
N SER A 283 -18.36 -14.49 -21.12
CA SER A 283 -19.51 -13.93 -21.83
C SER A 283 -19.07 -13.06 -23.01
N PRO A 284 -19.97 -12.76 -23.97
CA PRO A 284 -19.73 -11.74 -24.98
C PRO A 284 -19.37 -10.38 -24.38
N ARG A 285 -18.65 -9.55 -25.14
CA ARG A 285 -18.21 -8.21 -24.69
C ARG A 285 -19.36 -7.25 -24.39
N ASP A 286 -20.52 -7.46 -24.99
CA ASP A 286 -21.73 -6.65 -24.82
C ASP A 286 -22.66 -7.20 -23.71
N GLU A 287 -22.21 -8.17 -22.92
CA GLU A 287 -22.96 -8.67 -21.77
C GLU A 287 -23.19 -7.57 -20.72
N SER A 288 -24.44 -7.11 -20.64
CA SER A 288 -24.88 -6.01 -19.78
C SER A 288 -24.68 -6.24 -18.28
N LYS A 289 -24.55 -7.51 -17.85
CA LYS A 289 -24.30 -7.86 -16.45
C LYS A 289 -22.84 -7.69 -16.03
N ILE A 290 -21.91 -7.50 -16.96
CA ILE A 290 -20.50 -7.26 -16.63
C ILE A 290 -20.31 -5.78 -16.33
N GLU A 291 -19.98 -5.48 -15.08
CA GLU A 291 -19.85 -4.11 -14.58
C GLU A 291 -18.49 -3.47 -14.91
N GLY A 292 -17.50 -4.28 -15.28
CA GLY A 292 -16.16 -3.84 -15.61
C GLY A 292 -15.09 -4.78 -15.06
N HIS A 293 -13.92 -4.21 -14.77
CA HIS A 293 -12.78 -4.95 -14.25
C HIS A 293 -12.01 -4.16 -13.18
N ILE A 294 -11.63 -4.84 -12.10
CA ILE A 294 -10.78 -4.34 -11.01
C ILE A 294 -9.56 -5.25 -10.89
N ALA A 295 -8.36 -4.69 -10.96
CA ALA A 295 -7.14 -5.39 -10.53
C ALA A 295 -6.79 -4.98 -9.09
N PRO A 296 -6.68 -5.93 -8.14
CA PRO A 296 -6.31 -5.63 -6.77
C PRO A 296 -4.82 -5.80 -6.50
N LEU A 297 -4.33 -5.00 -5.56
CA LEU A 297 -3.06 -5.18 -4.88
C LEU A 297 -3.34 -5.47 -3.42
N TRP A 298 -2.92 -6.65 -2.97
CA TRP A 298 -3.03 -7.09 -1.60
C TRP A 298 -1.72 -6.93 -0.83
N ASN A 299 -1.82 -6.70 0.48
CA ASN A 299 -0.69 -6.59 1.40
C ASN A 299 -0.70 -7.74 2.42
N ASP A 300 -0.81 -8.99 1.94
CA ASP A 300 -0.94 -10.23 2.73
C ASP A 300 0.00 -10.32 3.93
N TYR A 301 1.21 -9.78 3.78
CA TYR A 301 2.31 -9.90 4.72
C TYR A 301 2.55 -8.67 5.59
N GLY A 302 1.64 -7.70 5.52
CA GLY A 302 1.54 -6.62 6.48
C GLY A 302 2.43 -5.41 6.24
N PRO A 303 2.42 -4.45 7.18
CA PRO A 303 2.88 -3.10 6.92
C PRO A 303 4.39 -3.01 6.72
N ASN A 304 5.17 -3.95 7.26
CA ASN A 304 6.62 -3.94 7.13
C ASN A 304 7.14 -4.57 5.84
N ALA A 305 6.29 -5.26 5.07
CA ALA A 305 6.69 -5.93 3.84
C ALA A 305 7.00 -4.94 2.70
N THR A 306 6.27 -3.83 2.63
CA THR A 306 6.40 -2.82 1.56
C THR A 306 6.58 -1.42 2.13
N THR A 307 7.20 -0.53 1.36
CA THR A 307 7.01 0.91 1.58
C THR A 307 5.71 1.37 0.90
N VAL A 308 5.22 2.57 1.27
CA VAL A 308 4.04 3.20 0.63
C VAL A 308 4.20 3.25 -0.90
N LEU A 309 5.37 3.68 -1.39
CA LEU A 309 5.59 3.87 -2.82
C LEU A 309 5.79 2.57 -3.59
N GLU A 310 6.16 1.47 -2.94
CA GLU A 310 6.25 0.18 -3.62
C GLU A 310 4.91 -0.29 -4.19
N ALA A 311 3.78 0.10 -3.59
CA ALA A 311 2.46 -0.15 -4.16
C ALA A 311 2.26 0.54 -5.53
N TYR A 312 2.71 1.79 -5.67
CA TYR A 312 2.70 2.48 -6.96
C TYR A 312 3.57 1.73 -7.98
N TRP A 313 4.77 1.30 -7.57
CA TRP A 313 5.70 0.62 -8.48
C TRP A 313 5.20 -0.75 -8.95
N SER A 314 4.48 -1.48 -8.10
CA SER A 314 3.79 -2.72 -8.47
C SER A 314 2.77 -2.54 -9.61
N TRP A 315 2.24 -1.33 -9.76
CA TRP A 315 1.29 -0.99 -10.82
C TRP A 315 1.88 -0.20 -11.98
N ARG A 316 2.93 0.60 -11.72
CA ARG A 316 3.47 1.61 -12.64
C ARG A 316 3.56 1.14 -14.09
N ASP A 317 4.14 -0.04 -14.31
CA ASP A 317 4.46 -0.50 -15.65
C ASP A 317 3.33 -1.32 -16.30
N GLY A 318 2.38 -1.86 -15.53
CA GLY A 318 1.28 -2.68 -16.06
C GLY A 318 -0.08 -1.97 -16.08
N LEU A 319 -0.29 -0.98 -15.23
CA LEU A 319 -1.57 -0.31 -15.06
C LEU A 319 -2.03 0.43 -16.33
N PRO A 320 -1.16 1.18 -17.03
CA PRO A 320 -1.57 1.83 -18.29
C PRO A 320 -1.88 0.84 -19.41
N ALA A 321 -1.14 -0.28 -19.51
CA ALA A 321 -1.45 -1.35 -20.46
C ALA A 321 -2.81 -1.99 -20.16
N LEU A 322 -3.10 -2.25 -18.87
CA LEU A 322 -4.39 -2.77 -18.44
C LEU A 322 -5.51 -1.77 -18.75
N ALA A 323 -5.27 -0.48 -18.52
CA ALA A 323 -6.24 0.58 -18.79
C ALA A 323 -6.61 0.67 -20.28
N ASP A 324 -5.64 0.52 -21.19
CA ASP A 324 -5.90 0.41 -22.63
C ASP A 324 -6.90 -0.71 -22.93
N LYS A 325 -6.68 -1.90 -22.36
CA LYS A 325 -7.54 -3.07 -22.57
C LYS A 325 -8.90 -2.95 -21.89
N GLN A 326 -8.98 -2.33 -20.72
CA GLN A 326 -10.23 -2.02 -20.05
C GLN A 326 -11.10 -1.05 -20.85
N TRP A 327 -10.48 -0.07 -21.53
CA TRP A 327 -11.19 0.93 -22.32
C TRP A 327 -11.52 0.45 -23.75
N GLY A 328 -10.93 -0.67 -24.19
CA GLY A 328 -11.11 -1.21 -25.55
C GLY A 328 -10.11 -0.66 -26.58
N GLY A 329 -8.96 -0.20 -26.13
CA GLY A 329 -7.83 0.17 -26.98
C GLY A 329 -7.20 -1.03 -27.67
N ALA A 330 -6.41 -0.74 -28.71
CA ALA A 330 -5.77 -1.72 -29.59
C ALA A 330 -4.24 -1.64 -29.55
N LEU A 331 -3.68 -1.05 -28.48
CA LEU A 331 -2.23 -0.93 -28.34
C LEU A 331 -1.59 -2.31 -28.28
N THR A 332 -0.55 -2.53 -29.07
CA THR A 332 0.19 -3.81 -29.04
C THR A 332 1.27 -3.82 -27.96
N GLU A 333 1.68 -5.02 -27.54
CA GLU A 333 2.76 -5.20 -26.56
C GLU A 333 4.08 -4.56 -27.03
N THR A 334 4.37 -4.59 -28.34
CA THR A 334 5.60 -4.01 -28.90
C THR A 334 5.57 -2.47 -28.90
N GLU A 335 4.39 -1.85 -29.08
CA GLU A 335 4.25 -0.39 -29.08
C GLU A 335 4.27 0.20 -27.67
N TYR A 336 3.81 -0.58 -26.68
CA TYR A 336 3.55 -0.10 -25.33
C TYR A 336 4.75 0.55 -24.63
N PRO A 337 5.96 -0.05 -24.56
CA PRO A 337 7.08 0.52 -23.81
C PRO A 337 7.49 1.91 -24.29
N ALA A 338 7.51 2.12 -25.61
CA ALA A 338 7.91 3.40 -26.20
C ALA A 338 6.87 4.50 -25.96
N LEU A 339 5.58 4.15 -25.93
CA LEU A 339 4.50 5.09 -25.62
C LEU A 339 4.47 5.42 -24.13
N PHE A 340 4.55 4.40 -23.28
CA PHE A 340 4.55 4.55 -21.82
C PHE A 340 5.69 5.46 -21.35
N ALA A 341 6.91 5.25 -21.85
CA ALA A 341 8.07 6.07 -21.49
C ALA A 341 7.89 7.57 -21.84
N LYS A 342 7.12 7.89 -22.88
CA LYS A 342 6.82 9.28 -23.27
C LYS A 342 5.72 9.91 -22.43
N LEU A 343 4.69 9.14 -22.08
CA LEU A 343 3.48 9.64 -21.46
C LEU A 343 3.53 9.65 -19.93
N GLN A 344 4.15 8.65 -19.31
CA GLN A 344 4.21 8.52 -17.86
C GLN A 344 4.83 9.76 -17.16
N PRO A 345 5.88 10.41 -17.69
CA PRO A 345 6.42 11.67 -17.14
C PRO A 345 5.43 12.84 -17.12
N LEU A 346 4.36 12.77 -17.92
CA LEU A 346 3.42 13.87 -18.16
C LEU A 346 2.16 13.77 -17.30
N VAL A 347 2.04 12.74 -16.45
CA VAL A 347 0.89 12.59 -15.55
C VAL A 347 0.87 13.77 -14.56
N PRO A 348 -0.15 14.64 -14.60
CA PRO A 348 -0.20 15.86 -13.79
C PRO A 348 -0.57 15.55 -12.34
N ASP A 349 -0.40 16.54 -11.45
CA ASP A 349 -0.86 16.51 -10.05
C ASP A 349 -0.39 15.32 -9.20
N GLN A 350 0.77 14.75 -9.53
CA GLN A 350 1.40 13.69 -8.74
C GLN A 350 2.92 13.75 -8.84
N ASN A 351 3.60 13.17 -7.86
CA ASN A 351 5.03 12.86 -7.94
C ASN A 351 5.34 11.50 -7.30
N LEU A 352 4.63 10.45 -7.71
CA LEU A 352 4.74 9.08 -7.19
C LEU A 352 6.13 8.46 -7.42
N GLU A 353 6.89 8.95 -8.42
CA GLU A 353 8.28 8.56 -8.61
C GLU A 353 9.29 9.39 -7.80
N ARG A 354 8.82 10.41 -7.07
CA ARG A 354 9.66 11.36 -6.32
C ARG A 354 10.82 11.87 -7.18
N ARG A 355 10.49 12.30 -8.41
CA ARG A 355 11.47 12.90 -9.33
C ARG A 355 11.90 14.25 -8.79
N VAL A 356 13.18 14.53 -8.92
CA VAL A 356 13.77 15.84 -8.64
C VAL A 356 14.32 16.38 -9.96
N PRO A 357 13.82 17.52 -10.47
CA PRO A 357 14.38 18.15 -11.67
C PRO A 357 15.88 18.43 -11.51
N SER A 358 16.66 18.20 -12.56
CA SER A 358 18.11 18.46 -12.53
C SER A 358 18.63 18.84 -13.91
N LYS A 359 19.64 19.72 -13.95
CA LYS A 359 20.40 20.13 -15.14
C LYS A 359 21.47 19.10 -15.53
N GLY A 360 21.77 18.13 -14.67
CA GLY A 360 22.77 17.08 -14.91
C GLY A 360 22.67 15.89 -13.95
N GLN A 361 23.68 15.01 -13.96
CA GLN A 361 23.69 13.81 -13.10
C GLN A 361 23.79 14.13 -11.60
N THR A 362 24.46 15.21 -11.22
CA THR A 362 24.47 15.66 -9.82
C THR A 362 23.24 16.54 -9.60
N ILE A 363 22.34 16.08 -8.74
CA ILE A 363 21.10 16.79 -8.38
C ILE A 363 21.39 17.85 -7.31
N LEU A 364 22.23 17.51 -6.33
CA LEU A 364 22.51 18.36 -5.17
C LEU A 364 23.95 18.16 -4.72
N GLN A 365 24.65 19.24 -4.36
CA GLN A 365 25.99 19.14 -3.76
C GLN A 365 26.29 20.27 -2.78
N TYR A 366 26.50 19.90 -1.52
CA TYR A 366 26.94 20.79 -0.45
C TYR A 366 28.33 20.39 0.07
N ASP A 367 29.20 21.39 0.18
CA ASP A 367 30.39 21.35 1.02
C ASP A 367 30.07 22.18 2.28
N PHE A 368 29.95 21.52 3.42
CA PHE A 368 29.56 22.18 4.66
C PHE A 368 30.71 22.89 5.37
N ALA A 369 31.94 22.60 5.00
CA ALA A 369 33.13 23.26 5.56
C ALA A 369 33.40 24.61 4.86
N THR A 370 33.15 24.69 3.55
CA THR A 370 33.49 25.89 2.75
C THR A 370 32.29 26.59 2.10
N GLY A 371 31.11 25.98 2.10
CA GLY A 371 29.94 26.42 1.33
C GLY A 371 28.99 27.41 2.02
N GLN A 372 29.33 27.97 3.18
CA GLN A 372 28.47 28.96 3.85
C GLN A 372 28.49 30.33 3.14
N GLY A 373 27.30 30.83 2.80
CA GLY A 373 27.08 32.21 2.42
C GLY A 373 26.82 33.11 3.65
N TYR A 374 26.79 34.43 3.44
CA TYR A 374 26.33 35.36 4.47
C TYR A 374 24.84 35.10 4.79
N GLY A 375 24.50 34.85 6.06
CA GLY A 375 23.10 34.80 6.52
C GLY A 375 22.50 33.41 6.83
N GLY A 376 23.31 32.37 7.03
CA GLY A 376 22.80 31.03 7.42
C GLY A 376 22.29 30.20 6.24
N GLU A 377 22.76 30.49 5.03
CA GLU A 377 22.48 29.74 3.81
C GLU A 377 23.72 28.91 3.41
N ILE A 378 23.47 27.70 2.90
CA ILE A 378 24.47 26.76 2.39
C ILE A 378 24.27 26.62 0.90
N LYS A 379 25.28 27.02 0.12
CA LYS A 379 25.20 27.07 -1.33
C LYS A 379 25.27 25.67 -1.93
N ASP A 380 24.30 25.37 -2.79
CA ASP A 380 24.35 24.21 -3.70
C ASP A 380 25.31 24.49 -4.86
N THR A 381 26.27 23.59 -5.04
CA THR A 381 27.31 23.68 -6.08
C THR A 381 27.05 22.78 -7.28
N SER A 382 25.93 22.04 -7.30
CA SER A 382 25.53 21.19 -8.43
C SER A 382 25.13 21.99 -9.69
N GLY A 383 24.81 23.27 -9.51
CA GLY A 383 24.25 24.14 -10.55
C GLY A 383 22.73 24.11 -10.63
N ASN A 384 22.03 23.38 -9.74
CA ASN A 384 20.56 23.32 -9.69
C ASN A 384 19.92 24.34 -8.75
N ASP A 385 20.74 25.10 -8.02
CA ASP A 385 20.31 26.20 -7.15
C ASP A 385 19.41 25.74 -5.97
N TYR A 386 19.56 24.48 -5.54
CA TYR A 386 18.86 23.94 -4.36
C TYR A 386 19.57 24.34 -3.07
N HIS A 387 19.69 25.63 -2.77
CA HIS A 387 20.40 26.11 -1.57
C HIS A 387 19.70 25.68 -0.27
N ALA A 388 20.47 25.34 0.76
CA ALA A 388 19.96 24.92 2.06
C ALA A 388 19.93 26.09 3.05
N ALA A 389 18.97 26.09 3.96
CA ALA A 389 18.97 26.97 5.13
C ALA A 389 19.46 26.22 6.37
N THR A 390 20.21 26.88 7.25
CA THR A 390 20.69 26.26 8.49
C THR A 390 20.50 27.16 9.70
N THR A 391 20.13 26.55 10.83
CA THR A 391 20.17 27.17 12.16
C THR A 391 21.35 26.67 12.99
N CYS A 392 22.13 25.75 12.45
CA CYS A 392 23.25 25.13 13.13
C CYS A 392 24.52 25.99 13.07
N ALA A 393 25.37 25.84 14.07
CA ALA A 393 26.72 26.41 14.05
C ALA A 393 27.60 25.67 13.04
N SER A 394 28.63 26.34 12.54
CA SER A 394 29.60 25.78 11.61
C SER A 394 31.01 25.90 12.15
N THR A 395 31.87 24.98 11.70
CA THR A 395 33.30 24.95 11.94
C THR A 395 34.03 24.71 10.62
N GLU A 396 35.36 24.74 10.64
CA GLU A 396 36.19 24.34 9.49
C GLU A 396 35.99 22.87 9.10
N GLU A 397 35.39 22.05 9.98
CA GLU A 397 35.09 20.64 9.73
C GLU A 397 33.69 20.41 9.10
N GLY A 398 32.79 21.41 9.17
CA GLY A 398 31.42 21.28 8.66
C GLY A 398 30.35 21.93 9.53
N VAL A 399 29.10 21.49 9.37
CA VAL A 399 27.98 21.93 10.22
C VAL A 399 27.89 21.05 11.48
N VAL A 400 27.79 21.68 12.65
CA VAL A 400 27.61 21.01 13.94
C VAL A 400 26.13 20.77 14.19
N LEU A 401 25.73 19.50 14.21
CA LEU A 401 24.37 19.05 14.46
C LEU A 401 24.15 18.86 15.96
N THR A 402 23.11 19.51 16.48
CA THR A 402 22.62 19.38 17.86
C THR A 402 21.10 19.19 17.85
N PRO A 403 20.48 18.76 18.96
CA PRO A 403 19.02 18.60 19.01
C PRO A 403 18.21 19.88 18.78
N SER A 404 18.82 21.05 18.92
CA SER A 404 18.16 22.35 18.76
C SER A 404 18.31 22.97 17.38
N CYS A 405 19.03 22.34 16.45
CA CYS A 405 19.31 22.90 15.13
C CYS A 405 19.08 21.90 13.99
N SER A 406 18.95 22.41 12.77
CA SER A 406 18.86 21.58 11.56
C SER A 406 19.36 22.31 10.33
N VAL A 407 19.76 21.54 9.32
CA VAL A 407 19.90 22.02 7.94
C VAL A 407 18.66 21.58 7.16
N ARG A 408 18.03 22.50 6.43
CA ARG A 408 16.84 22.24 5.60
C ARG A 408 17.16 22.49 4.14
N THR A 409 16.93 21.49 3.30
CA THR A 409 16.99 21.63 1.85
C THR A 409 15.61 21.98 1.30
N PRO A 410 15.50 22.49 0.05
CA PRO A 410 14.21 22.71 -0.60
C PRO A 410 13.60 21.41 -1.17
N LEU A 411 14.28 20.28 -1.04
CA LEU A 411 13.85 18.98 -1.53
C LEU A 411 13.13 18.19 -0.43
N SER A 412 12.37 17.17 -0.81
CA SER A 412 11.67 16.29 0.15
C SER A 412 12.27 14.89 0.14
N SER A 413 12.12 14.21 -0.99
CA SER A 413 12.61 12.86 -1.23
C SER A 413 12.99 12.67 -2.70
N LYS A 414 13.89 11.72 -2.98
CA LYS A 414 14.23 11.28 -4.34
C LYS A 414 13.94 9.79 -4.50
N GLY A 415 13.13 9.44 -5.50
CA GLY A 415 12.83 8.05 -5.82
C GLY A 415 14.00 7.33 -6.47
N ARG A 416 13.89 6.00 -6.50
CA ARG A 416 14.79 4.96 -7.06
C ARG A 416 15.94 5.42 -7.96
N ASN A 417 17.03 4.64 -7.96
CA ASN A 417 18.23 4.88 -8.77
C ASN A 417 18.89 6.21 -8.38
N TYR A 418 19.36 6.28 -7.14
CA TYR A 418 20.07 7.44 -6.61
C TYR A 418 21.30 6.99 -5.81
N THR A 419 22.25 7.91 -5.71
CA THR A 419 23.37 7.81 -4.77
C THR A 419 23.42 9.07 -3.92
N LEU A 420 23.14 8.94 -2.62
CA LEU A 420 23.26 10.01 -1.63
C LEU A 420 24.54 9.78 -0.82
N SER A 421 25.62 10.45 -1.21
CA SER A 421 26.92 10.41 -0.54
C SER A 421 27.04 11.50 0.52
N PHE A 422 27.63 11.19 1.66
CA PHE A 422 27.83 12.15 2.76
C PHE A 422 29.02 11.77 3.63
N SER A 423 29.55 12.75 4.36
CA SER A 423 30.53 12.53 5.42
C SER A 423 29.94 12.95 6.78
N VAL A 424 30.03 12.05 7.76
CA VAL A 424 29.47 12.26 9.11
C VAL A 424 30.47 11.86 10.19
N LYS A 425 30.50 12.60 11.29
CA LYS A 425 31.30 12.32 12.48
C LYS A 425 30.42 12.47 13.74
N PRO A 426 29.86 11.38 14.27
CA PRO A 426 29.10 11.44 15.51
C PRO A 426 29.97 11.97 16.66
N ALA A 427 29.47 12.89 17.46
CA ALA A 427 30.19 13.45 18.62
C ALA A 427 29.96 12.62 19.90
N SER A 428 28.85 11.90 19.97
CA SER A 428 28.43 11.08 21.11
C SER A 428 27.68 9.84 20.63
N GLY A 429 27.25 8.98 21.56
CA GLY A 429 26.34 7.85 21.29
C GLY A 429 24.87 8.26 21.22
N ALA A 430 24.58 9.55 21.07
CA ALA A 430 23.22 10.06 20.96
C ALA A 430 22.56 9.57 19.67
N LYS A 431 21.31 9.13 19.79
CA LYS A 431 20.57 8.44 18.73
C LYS A 431 19.56 9.35 18.09
N GLY A 432 19.38 9.24 16.78
CA GLY A 432 18.38 10.01 16.08
C GLY A 432 18.60 10.12 14.58
N PRO A 433 17.77 10.95 13.91
CA PRO A 433 17.83 11.14 12.47
C PRO A 433 19.12 11.85 12.07
N VAL A 434 19.82 11.26 11.10
CA VAL A 434 20.87 11.95 10.33
C VAL A 434 20.22 12.69 9.17
N PHE A 435 19.33 12.01 8.45
CA PHE A 435 18.55 12.57 7.34
C PHE A 435 17.07 12.23 7.50
N THR A 436 16.18 13.18 7.24
CA THR A 436 14.73 12.98 7.19
C THR A 436 14.16 13.56 5.90
N GLY A 437 13.31 12.81 5.21
CA GLY A 437 12.54 13.25 4.04
C GLY A 437 11.04 13.04 4.25
N ARG A 438 10.27 13.19 3.16
CA ARG A 438 8.81 12.96 3.18
C ARG A 438 8.49 11.48 3.37
N ASP A 439 9.18 10.62 2.62
CA ASP A 439 8.85 9.20 2.53
C ASP A 439 9.71 8.31 3.44
N SER A 440 10.86 8.82 3.91
CA SER A 440 11.84 8.03 4.65
C SER A 440 12.74 8.85 5.57
N ALA A 441 13.52 8.17 6.41
CA ALA A 441 14.62 8.77 7.18
C ALA A 441 15.78 7.79 7.38
N LEU A 442 17.01 8.30 7.45
CA LEU A 442 18.21 7.54 7.84
C LEU A 442 18.63 7.95 9.23
N TRP A 443 18.71 7.00 10.14
CA TRP A 443 18.99 7.24 11.56
C TRP A 443 20.28 6.57 12.00
N SER A 444 20.96 7.21 12.94
CA SER A 444 22.06 6.64 13.71
C SER A 444 21.49 6.14 15.05
N GLY A 445 21.01 4.90 15.07
CA GLY A 445 20.39 4.30 16.25
C GLY A 445 18.97 4.78 16.57
N ASN A 446 18.25 3.99 17.35
CA ASN A 446 16.93 4.32 17.91
C ASN A 446 16.72 3.60 19.26
N GLY A 447 16.31 4.33 20.30
CA GLY A 447 16.08 3.78 21.64
C GLY A 447 17.33 3.12 22.23
N THR A 448 17.31 1.80 22.43
CA THR A 448 18.46 1.03 22.93
C THR A 448 19.33 0.43 21.82
N VAL A 449 18.95 0.60 20.55
CA VAL A 449 19.64 0.02 19.40
C VAL A 449 20.59 1.05 18.78
N ASP A 450 21.87 0.71 18.65
CA ASP A 450 22.92 1.58 18.07
C ASP A 450 23.08 1.42 16.55
N ALA A 451 22.34 0.49 15.95
CA ALA A 451 22.43 0.21 14.52
C ALA A 451 21.98 1.40 13.65
N VAL A 452 22.67 1.62 12.53
CA VAL A 452 22.17 2.46 11.44
C VAL A 452 20.94 1.81 10.85
N MET A 453 19.89 2.60 10.65
CA MET A 453 18.60 2.09 10.19
C MET A 453 17.87 3.09 9.28
N LEU A 454 17.10 2.54 8.35
CA LEU A 454 16.14 3.29 7.55
C LEU A 454 14.75 3.18 8.17
N PHE A 455 14.01 4.28 8.11
CA PHE A 455 12.59 4.35 8.40
C PHE A 455 11.82 4.60 7.11
N SER A 456 10.72 3.89 6.89
CA SER A 456 9.76 4.19 5.81
C SER A 456 8.39 3.59 6.15
N GLY A 457 7.32 4.34 5.88
CA GLY A 457 5.95 3.87 6.13
C GLY A 457 5.67 3.40 7.56
N GLY A 458 6.32 4.02 8.56
CA GLY A 458 6.20 3.61 9.97
C GLY A 458 7.04 2.40 10.40
N ASN A 459 7.79 1.80 9.47
CA ASN A 459 8.60 0.60 9.71
C ASN A 459 10.10 0.89 9.71
N VAL A 460 10.88 -0.02 10.29
CA VAL A 460 12.33 0.11 10.50
C VAL A 460 13.08 -1.02 9.83
N TYR A 461 14.18 -0.68 9.15
CA TYR A 461 15.09 -1.61 8.50
C TYR A 461 16.50 -1.33 9.01
N ALA A 462 17.04 -2.21 9.85
CA ALA A 462 18.31 -2.00 10.54
C ALA A 462 19.44 -2.81 9.90
N LEU A 463 20.64 -2.22 9.87
CA LEU A 463 21.88 -2.89 9.48
C LEU A 463 22.62 -3.44 10.69
N ASN A 464 23.55 -4.36 10.46
CA ASN A 464 24.54 -4.73 11.46
C ASN A 464 25.76 -3.78 11.38
N TYR A 465 25.52 -2.48 11.57
CA TYR A 465 26.56 -1.44 11.48
C TYR A 465 26.20 -0.22 12.33
N THR A 466 27.20 0.42 12.92
CA THR A 466 27.07 1.65 13.71
C THR A 466 28.12 2.65 13.26
N PHE A 467 27.76 3.93 13.16
CA PHE A 467 28.74 4.99 12.89
C PHE A 467 29.70 5.14 14.09
N PRO A 468 31.02 5.05 13.89
CA PRO A 468 31.99 5.17 14.97
C PRO A 468 32.01 6.59 15.57
N VAL A 469 31.82 6.68 16.90
CA VAL A 469 31.86 7.95 17.63
C VAL A 469 33.25 8.58 17.55
N GLY A 470 33.30 9.87 17.25
CA GLY A 470 34.52 10.66 17.15
C GLY A 470 35.32 10.46 15.86
N GLN A 471 34.87 9.59 14.95
CA GLN A 471 35.56 9.28 13.70
C GLN A 471 34.72 9.69 12.49
N TRP A 472 35.40 10.14 11.43
CA TRP A 472 34.76 10.42 10.16
C TRP A 472 34.34 9.13 9.47
N THR A 473 33.12 9.10 8.97
CA THR A 473 32.61 8.07 8.07
C THR A 473 32.17 8.73 6.77
N ASN A 474 32.78 8.33 5.66
CA ASN A 474 32.27 8.63 4.33
C ASN A 474 31.35 7.48 3.92
N ALA A 475 30.08 7.79 3.67
CA ALA A 475 29.08 6.80 3.34
C ALA A 475 28.24 7.23 2.14
N SER A 476 27.63 6.26 1.48
CA SER A 476 26.64 6.46 0.43
C SER A 476 25.42 5.61 0.70
N LEU A 477 24.25 6.25 0.76
CA LEU A 477 22.96 5.58 0.68
C LEU A 477 22.60 5.42 -0.80
N VAL A 478 22.54 4.19 -1.28
CA VAL A 478 22.38 3.85 -2.70
C VAL A 478 21.06 3.13 -2.91
N GLY A 479 20.12 3.76 -3.61
CA GLY A 479 18.90 3.11 -4.06
C GLY A 479 19.06 2.60 -5.49
N LYS A 480 18.96 1.30 -5.74
CA LYS A 480 19.13 0.68 -7.06
C LYS A 480 17.96 -0.26 -7.37
N GLY A 481 17.08 0.17 -8.27
CA GLY A 481 15.86 -0.55 -8.60
C GLY A 481 15.01 -0.80 -7.35
N THR A 482 14.87 -2.07 -6.97
CA THR A 482 14.10 -2.53 -5.81
C THR A 482 14.93 -2.68 -4.53
N ARG A 483 16.18 -2.23 -4.52
CA ARG A 483 17.15 -2.46 -3.43
C ARG A 483 17.72 -1.16 -2.90
N THR A 484 18.08 -1.14 -1.62
CA THR A 484 18.71 0.01 -0.97
C THR A 484 19.88 -0.47 -0.13
N TYR A 485 21.01 0.24 -0.23
CA TYR A 485 22.26 -0.12 0.42
C TYR A 485 22.87 1.05 1.18
N LEU A 486 23.59 0.76 2.24
CA LEU A 486 24.60 1.65 2.81
C LEU A 486 25.98 1.15 2.41
N GLN A 487 26.76 2.00 1.75
CA GLN A 487 28.15 1.74 1.42
C GLN A 487 29.05 2.68 2.24
N VAL A 488 30.07 2.15 2.91
CA VAL A 488 31.02 2.93 3.71
C VAL A 488 32.42 2.79 3.11
N GLU A 489 33.14 3.89 2.96
CA GLU A 489 34.52 3.88 2.47
C GLU A 489 35.47 3.47 3.60
N GLY A 490 36.32 2.45 3.38
CA GLY A 490 37.60 2.33 4.12
C GLY A 490 37.81 1.25 5.19
N GLU A 491 37.27 0.04 5.08
CA GLU A 491 37.92 -1.16 5.66
C GLU A 491 38.22 -2.18 4.55
N GLY A 492 39.35 -2.87 4.64
CA GLY A 492 40.06 -3.61 3.57
C GLY A 492 39.21 -4.24 2.44
N ALA A 493 39.70 -4.08 1.20
CA ALA A 493 39.13 -4.62 -0.04
C ALA A 493 37.61 -4.44 -0.19
N ALA A 494 37.18 -3.25 -0.62
CA ALA A 494 35.81 -2.97 -1.05
C ALA A 494 34.75 -3.52 -0.08
N ALA A 495 34.61 -2.90 1.10
CA ALA A 495 33.55 -3.23 2.05
C ALA A 495 32.22 -3.41 1.29
N SER A 496 31.69 -4.63 1.32
CA SER A 496 30.52 -5.00 0.52
C SER A 496 29.34 -4.11 0.92
N PRO A 497 28.56 -3.61 -0.05
CA PRO A 497 27.41 -2.76 0.26
C PRO A 497 26.46 -3.49 1.22
N MET A 498 26.09 -2.84 2.31
CA MET A 498 25.20 -3.40 3.32
C MET A 498 23.75 -3.16 2.88
N GLU A 499 23.02 -4.22 2.57
CA GLU A 499 21.64 -4.11 2.09
C GLU A 499 20.64 -3.96 3.24
N PHE A 500 19.72 -3.02 3.09
CA PHE A 500 18.55 -2.92 3.97
C PHE A 500 17.51 -3.96 3.55
N LEU A 501 17.19 -4.87 4.48
CA LEU A 501 16.22 -5.94 4.28
C LEU A 501 15.05 -5.79 5.24
N THR A 502 13.89 -6.29 4.82
CA THR A 502 12.74 -6.54 5.69
C THR A 502 12.68 -8.00 6.10
N ILE A 503 12.03 -8.27 7.24
CA ILE A 503 11.74 -9.61 7.75
C ILE A 503 10.22 -9.79 7.72
N ILE A 504 9.77 -10.66 6.83
CA ILE A 504 8.35 -10.96 6.62
C ILE A 504 7.99 -12.22 7.40
N GLY A 505 6.93 -12.14 8.21
CA GLY A 505 6.34 -13.30 8.87
C GLY A 505 5.45 -14.07 7.89
N TRP A 506 5.85 -15.28 7.51
CA TRP A 506 5.06 -16.13 6.63
C TRP A 506 4.16 -17.06 7.43
N ASN A 507 2.86 -16.78 7.39
CA ASN A 507 1.77 -17.56 8.00
C ASN A 507 1.97 -17.85 9.50
N GLY A 508 2.80 -17.06 10.19
CA GLY A 508 3.14 -17.28 11.58
C GLY A 508 4.14 -18.41 11.86
N GLU A 509 4.71 -19.04 10.84
CA GLU A 509 5.54 -20.26 10.99
C GLU A 509 7.03 -20.02 10.77
N ARG A 510 7.37 -19.10 9.86
CA ARG A 510 8.77 -18.82 9.49
C ARG A 510 8.95 -17.39 9.00
N PHE A 511 10.20 -16.99 8.85
CA PHE A 511 10.58 -15.70 8.31
C PHE A 511 11.11 -15.79 6.89
N VAL A 512 10.77 -14.78 6.09
CA VAL A 512 11.34 -14.54 4.77
C VAL A 512 12.04 -13.20 4.79
N TRP A 513 13.28 -13.16 4.30
CA TRP A 513 14.02 -11.92 4.13
C TRP A 513 13.82 -11.41 2.72
N GLU A 514 13.54 -10.12 2.56
CA GLU A 514 13.48 -9.50 1.23
C GLU A 514 14.11 -8.11 1.21
N ARG A 515 14.57 -7.71 0.03
CA ARG A 515 15.09 -6.37 -0.29
C ARG A 515 14.05 -5.28 -0.09
N MET A 516 14.51 -4.06 0.22
CA MET A 516 13.66 -2.87 0.32
C MET A 516 14.08 -1.77 -0.65
N ALA A 517 13.11 -1.17 -1.32
CA ALA A 517 13.29 0.07 -2.07
C ALA A 517 12.85 1.25 -1.21
N VAL A 518 13.79 2.13 -0.84
CA VAL A 518 13.53 3.29 0.02
C VAL A 518 14.03 4.54 -0.68
N GLU A 519 13.15 5.54 -0.77
CA GLU A 519 13.41 6.86 -1.31
C GLU A 519 14.50 7.57 -0.50
N ALA A 520 15.33 8.38 -1.14
CA ALA A 520 16.36 9.15 -0.44
C ALA A 520 15.69 10.19 0.48
N PRO A 521 16.07 10.28 1.77
CA PRO A 521 15.60 11.32 2.67
C PRO A 521 16.38 12.62 2.44
N LEU A 522 15.74 13.69 1.97
CA LEU A 522 16.45 14.91 1.53
C LEU A 522 16.09 16.18 2.29
N GLN A 523 14.97 16.22 3.00
CA GLN A 523 14.42 17.47 3.53
C GLN A 523 15.25 18.10 4.65
N THR A 524 15.62 17.29 5.64
CA THR A 524 16.25 17.77 6.86
C THR A 524 17.48 16.94 7.18
N ILE A 525 18.56 17.62 7.57
CA ILE A 525 19.77 17.02 8.13
C ILE A 525 19.86 17.41 9.60
N GLY A 526 19.99 16.41 10.49
CA GLY A 526 19.85 16.61 11.93
C GLY A 526 18.41 16.92 12.35
N GLY A 527 18.22 17.85 13.31
CA GLY A 527 16.88 18.22 13.79
C GLY A 527 16.24 17.22 14.76
N GLY A 528 17.05 16.41 15.45
CA GLY A 528 16.62 15.40 16.41
C GLY A 528 17.76 14.99 17.34
N GLY A 529 17.68 13.80 17.94
CA GLY A 529 18.66 13.36 18.94
C GLY A 529 20.08 13.06 18.43
N PHE A 530 20.36 13.15 17.12
CA PHE A 530 21.70 12.96 16.59
C PHE A 530 22.61 14.16 16.93
N GLU A 531 23.82 13.87 17.40
CA GLU A 531 24.84 14.87 17.74
C GLU A 531 26.15 14.56 16.99
N GLY A 532 26.68 15.53 16.26
CA GLY A 532 27.88 15.32 15.47
C GLY A 532 28.19 16.44 14.50
N ILE A 533 29.06 16.15 13.53
CA ILE A 533 29.41 17.05 12.44
C ILE A 533 29.05 16.38 11.12
N ILE A 534 28.43 17.15 10.20
CA ILE A 534 28.29 16.75 8.81
C ILE A 534 29.21 17.61 7.94
N GLY A 535 30.07 16.95 7.15
CA GLY A 535 31.11 17.62 6.37
C GLY A 535 30.72 17.86 4.90
N SER A 536 29.98 16.92 4.31
CA SER A 536 29.51 17.03 2.92
C SER A 536 28.23 16.25 2.68
N MET A 537 27.51 16.63 1.63
CA MET A 537 26.38 15.88 1.09
C MET A 537 26.31 16.05 -0.42
N LYS A 538 26.16 14.95 -1.16
CA LYS A 538 25.98 14.94 -2.61
C LYS A 538 24.90 13.94 -3.00
N LEU A 539 23.92 14.38 -3.78
CA LEU A 539 22.93 13.52 -4.41
C LEU A 539 23.20 13.46 -5.91
N ALA A 540 23.34 12.24 -6.43
CA ALA A 540 23.41 11.97 -7.86
C ALA A 540 22.23 11.11 -8.32
N ASP A 541 21.76 11.37 -9.53
CA ASP A 541 20.83 10.50 -10.25
C ASP A 541 21.59 9.32 -10.86
N GLY A 542 21.06 8.11 -10.70
CA GLY A 542 21.74 6.86 -11.04
C GLY A 542 22.46 6.20 -9.85
N ALA A 543 22.62 4.87 -9.95
CA ALA A 543 23.24 3.99 -8.96
C ALA A 543 24.05 2.85 -9.61
#